data_AF-A0A7S2NAV8-F1
#
_entry.id   AF-A0A7S2NAV8-F1
#
_cell.length_a   1.000
_cell.length_b   1.000
_cell.length_c   1.000
_cell.angle_alpha   90.00
_cell.angle_beta   90.00
_cell.angle_gamma   90.00
#
_symmetry.space_group_name_H-M   'P 1'
#
loop_
_entity.id
_entity.type
_entity.pdbx_description
1 polymer ?
#
loop_
_entity_poly.entity_id
_entity_poly.type
_entity_poly.pdbx_seq_one_letter_code
_entity_poly.pdbx_strand_id
1 'polypeptide(L)'
;AGAAAAEAAPASSGEGGEGGSGVPRGRGQKRPREEEGAGAAELEEGSIRISPGRLAVLTTLVARGLARRPQQEVPREALLADVNEGLSEGEHAYTEDEFAAGLDSLEAQNKVMVLESGAVISVG
;
A
#
# COMPACT_ATOMS: atom_id res chain seq x y z
N ALA A 1 39.69 -33.18 64.88
CA ALA A 1 38.24 -33.39 64.90
C ALA A 1 37.56 -32.04 64.74
N GLY A 2 36.72 -31.89 63.73
CA GLY A 2 36.00 -30.65 63.39
C GLY A 2 35.32 -30.83 62.03
N ALA A 3 33.99 -30.87 62.03
CA ALA A 3 33.14 -31.21 60.90
C ALA A 3 32.60 -29.95 60.18
N ALA A 4 32.39 -30.05 58.87
CA ALA A 4 31.42 -29.31 58.05
C ALA A 4 31.40 -29.99 56.67
N ALA A 5 30.33 -30.67 56.23
CA ALA A 5 28.99 -30.21 55.82
C ALA A 5 28.94 -29.71 54.36
N ALA A 6 27.85 -30.15 53.69
CA ALA A 6 27.28 -29.76 52.40
C ALA A 6 27.97 -30.33 51.13
N GLU A 7 27.36 -31.17 50.29
CA GLU A 7 26.11 -31.12 49.49
C GLU A 7 26.45 -30.87 48.00
N ALA A 8 25.63 -31.47 47.11
CA ALA A 8 25.51 -31.30 45.65
C ALA A 8 26.47 -32.17 44.79
N ALA A 9 26.07 -32.79 43.68
CA ALA A 9 24.79 -33.09 43.02
C ALA A 9 25.13 -34.04 41.83
N PRO A 10 24.19 -34.82 41.30
CA PRO A 10 24.41 -35.63 40.10
C PRO A 10 24.26 -34.79 38.82
N ALA A 11 25.32 -34.67 38.03
CA ALA A 11 25.23 -34.10 36.69
C ALA A 11 24.81 -35.20 35.70
N SER A 12 23.50 -35.34 35.52
CA SER A 12 22.87 -36.06 34.42
C SER A 12 23.33 -35.45 33.09
N SER A 13 24.09 -36.19 32.29
CA SER A 13 24.34 -35.86 30.88
C SER A 13 23.07 -36.17 30.08
N GLY A 14 22.17 -35.20 30.04
CA GLY A 14 21.06 -35.17 29.09
C GLY A 14 21.57 -34.72 27.73
N GLU A 15 21.97 -35.69 26.91
CA GLU A 15 22.39 -35.49 25.53
C GLU A 15 21.15 -35.40 24.62
N GLY A 16 21.13 -34.40 23.74
CA GLY A 16 20.43 -34.49 22.45
C GLY A 16 18.97 -34.05 22.40
N GLY A 17 18.65 -32.83 22.86
CA GLY A 17 17.42 -32.16 22.43
C GLY A 17 17.50 -31.81 20.94
N GLU A 18 16.80 -32.60 20.12
CA GLU A 18 16.62 -32.42 18.68
C GLU A 18 16.29 -30.98 18.30
N GLY A 19 17.00 -30.49 17.28
CA GLY A 19 16.93 -29.14 16.78
C GLY A 19 15.52 -28.76 16.37
N GLY A 20 14.94 -27.83 17.13
CA GLY A 20 13.86 -26.99 16.66
C GLY A 20 14.32 -26.29 15.38
N SER A 21 13.91 -26.82 14.23
CA SER A 21 13.97 -26.12 12.95
C SER A 21 13.01 -24.94 13.02
N GLY A 22 13.47 -23.86 13.63
CA GLY A 22 12.89 -22.54 13.44
C GLY A 22 13.10 -22.15 11.99
N VAL A 23 12.02 -22.23 11.20
CA VAL A 23 11.97 -21.65 9.87
C VAL A 23 11.38 -20.24 10.01
N PRO A 24 12.17 -19.14 10.08
CA PRO A 24 11.61 -17.82 9.88
C PRO A 24 11.55 -17.58 8.37
N ARG A 25 10.47 -18.00 7.72
CA ARG A 25 10.19 -17.57 6.34
C ARG A 25 8.74 -17.22 6.18
N GLY A 26 8.47 -15.92 6.41
CA GLY A 26 7.31 -15.25 5.87
C GLY A 26 7.12 -15.61 4.40
N ARG A 27 5.91 -16.00 4.08
CA ARG A 27 5.35 -15.88 2.74
C ARG A 27 4.03 -15.15 2.92
N GLY A 28 4.01 -13.91 2.44
CA GLY A 28 2.80 -13.12 2.33
C GLY A 28 1.73 -14.00 1.69
N GLN A 29 0.59 -14.10 2.37
CA GLN A 29 -0.60 -14.71 1.82
C GLN A 29 -0.92 -13.95 0.52
N LYS A 30 -0.68 -14.60 -0.62
CA LYS A 30 -1.21 -14.12 -1.90
C LYS A 30 -2.73 -14.25 -1.78
N ARG A 31 -3.42 -13.15 -1.51
CA ARG A 31 -4.87 -13.08 -1.70
C ARG A 31 -5.13 -13.30 -3.19
N PRO A 32 -5.96 -14.27 -3.60
CA PRO A 32 -6.46 -14.29 -4.96
C PRO A 32 -7.29 -13.01 -5.14
N ARG A 33 -6.80 -12.11 -5.99
CA ARG A 33 -7.58 -10.97 -6.44
C ARG A 33 -8.56 -11.54 -7.45
N GLU A 34 -9.80 -11.76 -7.01
CA GLU A 34 -10.92 -12.03 -7.91
C GLU A 34 -10.99 -10.86 -8.90
N GLU A 35 -10.60 -11.15 -10.13
CA GLU A 35 -10.89 -10.34 -11.30
C GLU A 35 -12.36 -10.57 -11.66
N GLU A 36 -13.25 -9.73 -11.13
CA GLU A 36 -14.56 -9.53 -11.75
C GLU A 36 -14.81 -8.03 -11.91
N GLY A 37 -14.87 -7.61 -13.18
CA GLY A 37 -15.55 -6.39 -13.60
C GLY A 37 -14.72 -5.11 -13.53
N ALA A 38 -13.74 -4.96 -14.43
CA ALA A 38 -13.49 -3.66 -15.04
C ALA A 38 -14.83 -3.16 -15.60
N GLY A 39 -15.45 -2.10 -15.08
CA GLY A 39 -14.84 -0.80 -14.81
C GLY A 39 -15.26 0.17 -15.91
N ALA A 40 -16.55 0.22 -16.24
CA ALA A 40 -17.12 1.32 -17.00
C ALA A 40 -17.55 2.38 -15.99
N ALA A 41 -16.99 3.59 -16.09
CA ALA A 41 -17.53 4.74 -15.39
C ALA A 41 -18.97 4.95 -15.88
N GLU A 42 -19.96 4.71 -15.02
CA GLU A 42 -21.34 5.11 -15.30
C GLU A 42 -21.44 6.62 -15.07
N LEU A 43 -21.68 7.34 -16.16
CA LEU A 43 -21.98 8.77 -16.16
C LEU A 43 -23.39 8.98 -15.62
N GLU A 44 -23.53 9.04 -14.29
CA GLU A 44 -24.74 9.57 -13.66
C GLU A 44 -24.56 11.07 -13.39
N GLU A 45 -25.30 11.88 -14.14
CA GLU A 45 -25.66 13.26 -13.79
C GLU A 45 -24.47 14.18 -13.42
N GLY A 46 -23.68 14.57 -14.43
CA GLY A 46 -22.72 15.68 -14.32
C GLY A 46 -21.49 15.45 -13.43
N SER A 47 -21.37 14.27 -12.80
CA SER A 47 -20.21 13.88 -12.01
C SER A 47 -19.69 12.53 -12.52
N ILE A 48 -18.46 12.50 -13.05
CA ILE A 48 -17.84 11.26 -13.52
C ILE A 48 -17.63 10.34 -12.32
N ARG A 49 -18.38 9.24 -12.21
CA ARG A 49 -18.16 8.23 -11.18
C ARG A 49 -17.08 7.25 -11.62
N ILE A 50 -15.88 7.42 -11.07
CA ILE A 50 -14.80 6.45 -11.24
C ILE A 50 -15.18 5.12 -10.57
N SER A 51 -15.02 4.01 -11.29
CA SER A 51 -15.33 2.69 -10.72
C SER A 51 -14.40 2.36 -9.54
N PRO A 52 -14.86 1.61 -8.52
CA PRO A 52 -14.04 1.31 -7.33
C PRO A 52 -12.70 0.64 -7.66
N GLY A 53 -12.68 -0.27 -8.64
CA GLY A 53 -11.46 -0.94 -9.09
C GLY A 53 -10.45 0.04 -9.69
N ARG A 54 -10.94 1.01 -10.47
CA ARG A 54 -10.11 2.03 -11.09
C ARG A 54 -9.65 3.09 -10.10
N LEU A 55 -10.49 3.46 -9.13
CA LEU A 55 -10.09 4.32 -8.01
C LEU A 55 -8.98 3.67 -7.16
N ALA A 56 -9.01 2.36 -6.92
CA ALA A 56 -7.96 1.67 -6.19
C ALA A 56 -6.61 1.67 -6.93
N VAL A 57 -6.64 1.50 -8.26
CA VAL A 57 -5.45 1.64 -9.10
C VAL A 57 -4.94 3.08 -9.04
N LEU A 58 -5.82 4.06 -9.24
CA LEU A 58 -5.46 5.48 -9.15
C LEU A 58 -4.83 5.83 -7.81
N THR A 59 -5.41 5.39 -6.70
CA THR A 59 -4.87 5.57 -5.34
C THR A 59 -3.43 5.08 -5.25
N THR A 60 -3.16 3.90 -5.80
CA THR A 60 -1.83 3.28 -5.75
C THR A 60 -0.82 4.07 -6.59
N LEU A 61 -1.22 4.52 -7.77
CA LEU A 61 -0.37 5.28 -8.69
C LEU A 61 -0.10 6.68 -8.18
N VAL A 62 -1.10 7.37 -7.64
CA VAL A 62 -0.96 8.68 -6.99
C VAL A 62 -0.02 8.56 -5.79
N ALA A 63 -0.24 7.61 -4.88
CA ALA A 63 0.64 7.39 -3.74
C ALA A 63 2.09 7.12 -4.17
N ARG A 64 2.29 6.34 -5.24
CA ARG A 64 3.61 6.07 -5.82
C ARG A 64 4.25 7.33 -6.42
N GLY A 65 3.48 8.14 -7.16
CA GLY A 65 3.96 9.38 -7.76
C GLY A 65 4.40 10.39 -6.71
N LEU A 66 3.58 10.56 -5.67
CA LEU A 66 3.90 11.43 -4.53
C LEU A 66 5.12 10.91 -3.73
N ALA A 67 5.22 9.60 -3.48
CA ALA A 67 6.34 9.00 -2.75
C ALA A 67 7.70 9.10 -3.48
N ARG A 68 7.70 9.23 -4.81
CA ARG A 68 8.93 9.41 -5.60
C ARG A 68 9.49 10.81 -5.53
N ARG A 69 8.71 11.80 -5.11
CA ARG A 69 9.08 13.21 -5.12
C ARG A 69 9.45 13.66 -3.70
N PRO A 70 10.61 14.33 -3.53
CA PRO A 70 10.99 14.87 -2.23
C PRO A 70 10.15 16.10 -1.85
N GLN A 71 9.59 16.81 -2.84
CA GLN A 71 8.57 17.83 -2.60
C GLN A 71 7.22 17.15 -2.32
N GLN A 72 6.59 17.54 -1.22
CA GLN A 72 5.25 17.05 -0.86
C GLN A 72 4.18 17.60 -1.80
N GLU A 73 4.43 18.73 -2.48
CA GLU A 73 3.52 19.41 -3.40
C GLU A 73 3.81 19.02 -4.85
N VAL A 74 2.82 18.43 -5.52
CA VAL A 74 2.94 18.00 -6.91
C VAL A 74 1.86 18.65 -7.75
N PRO A 75 2.20 19.39 -8.83
CA PRO A 75 1.19 19.94 -9.73
C PRO A 75 0.28 18.85 -10.28
N ARG A 76 -1.02 19.10 -10.33
CA ARG A 76 -2.02 18.12 -10.79
C ARG A 76 -1.68 17.51 -12.15
N GLU A 77 -1.28 18.33 -13.12
CA GLU A 77 -0.91 17.88 -14.47
C GLU A 77 0.30 16.94 -14.46
N ALA A 78 1.32 17.25 -13.64
CA ALA A 78 2.51 16.42 -13.50
C ALA A 78 2.17 15.08 -12.82
N LEU A 79 1.26 15.10 -11.84
CA LEU A 79 0.80 13.88 -11.18
C LEU A 79 -0.04 13.01 -12.14
N LEU A 80 -0.87 13.60 -12.98
CA LEU A 80 -1.63 12.87 -14.01
C LEU A 80 -0.69 12.19 -15.01
N ALA A 81 0.36 12.88 -15.44
CA ALA A 81 1.39 12.29 -16.30
C ALA A 81 2.07 11.08 -15.63
N ASP A 82 2.48 11.23 -14.36
CA ASP A 82 3.10 10.14 -13.59
C ASP A 82 2.15 8.94 -13.41
N VAL A 83 0.86 9.21 -13.19
CA VAL A 83 -0.18 8.18 -13.09
C VAL A 83 -0.33 7.44 -14.41
N ASN A 84 -0.41 8.16 -15.53
CA ASN A 84 -0.57 7.57 -16.86
C ASN A 84 0.68 6.81 -17.31
N GLU A 85 1.88 7.24 -16.92
CA GLU A 85 3.13 6.49 -17.14
C GLU A 85 3.19 5.22 -16.28
N GLY A 86 2.59 5.25 -15.09
CA GLY A 86 2.54 4.13 -14.16
C GLY A 86 1.51 3.05 -14.48
N LEU A 87 0.69 3.25 -15.51
CA LEU A 87 -0.31 2.28 -15.97
C LEU A 87 0.34 1.04 -16.59
N SER A 88 -0.29 -0.11 -16.40
CA SER A 88 0.16 -1.38 -17.00
C SER A 88 -0.24 -1.43 -18.48
N GLU A 89 0.45 -2.24 -19.29
CA GLU A 89 0.07 -2.47 -20.69
C GLU A 89 -1.37 -2.97 -20.78
N GLY A 90 -2.23 -2.21 -21.49
CA GLY A 90 -3.64 -2.51 -21.68
C GLY A 90 -4.62 -1.72 -20.80
N GLU A 91 -4.14 -0.91 -19.85
CA GLU A 91 -5.00 -0.01 -19.07
C GLU A 91 -5.28 1.29 -19.83
N HIS A 92 -6.52 1.78 -19.73
CA HIS A 92 -6.91 3.06 -20.33
C HIS A 92 -6.33 4.24 -19.53
N ALA A 93 -5.66 5.15 -20.23
CA ALA A 93 -5.18 6.40 -19.66
C ALA A 93 -6.31 7.16 -18.94
N TYR A 94 -5.97 7.78 -17.82
CA TYR A 94 -6.87 8.67 -17.10
C TYR A 94 -7.03 9.98 -17.87
N THR A 95 -8.29 10.35 -18.12
CA THR A 95 -8.63 11.71 -18.58
C THR A 95 -8.52 12.69 -17.42
N GLU A 96 -8.43 13.98 -17.72
CA GLU A 96 -8.36 15.02 -16.70
C GLU A 96 -9.57 15.02 -15.78
N ASP A 97 -10.78 14.87 -16.33
CA ASP A 97 -12.04 14.86 -15.57
C ASP A 97 -12.14 13.63 -14.66
N GLU A 98 -11.72 12.46 -15.16
CA GLU A 98 -11.74 11.23 -14.38
C GLU A 98 -10.68 11.22 -13.29
N PHE A 99 -9.52 11.82 -13.57
CA PHE A 99 -8.50 12.07 -12.58
C PHE A 99 -8.98 13.07 -11.51
N ALA A 100 -9.72 14.12 -11.90
CA ALA A 100 -10.33 15.06 -10.96
C ALA A 100 -11.28 14.34 -9.99
N ALA A 101 -12.25 13.59 -10.52
CA ALA A 101 -13.21 12.86 -9.71
C ALA A 101 -12.54 11.83 -8.79
N GLY A 102 -11.45 11.23 -9.27
CA GLY A 102 -10.61 10.35 -8.47
C GLY A 102 -9.87 11.07 -7.34
N LEU A 103 -9.32 12.26 -7.59
CA LEU A 103 -8.71 13.10 -6.57
C LEU A 103 -9.73 13.57 -5.53
N ASP A 104 -10.91 14.01 -5.96
CA ASP A 104 -12.01 14.40 -5.05
C ASP A 104 -12.39 13.22 -4.12
N SER A 105 -12.43 12.01 -4.69
CA SER A 105 -12.70 10.78 -3.92
C SER A 105 -11.58 10.47 -2.92
N LEU A 106 -10.32 10.74 -3.28
CA LEU A 106 -9.16 10.55 -2.41
C LEU A 106 -9.09 11.61 -1.30
N GLU A 107 -9.47 12.85 -1.61
CA GLU A 107 -9.56 13.95 -0.66
C GLU A 107 -10.68 13.71 0.36
N ALA A 108 -11.85 13.27 -0.09
CA ALA A 108 -12.94 12.83 0.79
C ALA A 108 -12.53 11.68 1.73
N GLN A 109 -11.57 10.85 1.31
CA GLN A 109 -10.99 9.77 2.11
C GLN A 109 -9.78 10.20 2.96
N ASN A 110 -9.45 11.50 2.99
CA ASN A 110 -8.28 12.06 3.68
C ASN A 110 -6.94 11.40 3.25
N LYS A 111 -6.83 10.97 1.99
CA LYS A 111 -5.60 10.39 1.43
C LYS A 111 -4.70 11.45 0.82
N VAL A 112 -5.31 12.45 0.19
CA VAL A 112 -4.65 13.57 -0.45
C VAL A 112 -5.35 14.86 -0.05
N MET A 113 -4.71 16.00 -0.30
CA MET A 113 -5.31 17.32 -0.21
C MET A 113 -4.91 18.10 -1.46
N VAL A 114 -5.88 18.80 -2.05
CA VAL A 114 -5.65 19.68 -3.20
C VAL A 114 -5.55 21.12 -2.67
N LEU A 115 -4.41 21.75 -2.89
CA LEU A 115 -4.17 23.14 -2.49
C LEU A 115 -4.87 24.11 -3.46
N GLU A 116 -5.12 25.34 -3.01
CA GLU A 116 -5.66 26.42 -3.86
C GLU A 116 -4.76 26.72 -5.07
N SER A 117 -3.47 26.37 -4.99
CA SER A 117 -2.50 26.46 -6.10
C SER A 117 -2.70 25.40 -7.18
N GLY A 118 -3.57 24.41 -6.97
CA GLY A 118 -3.72 23.25 -7.86
C GLY A 118 -2.67 22.16 -7.65
N ALA A 119 -1.84 22.26 -6.61
CA ALA A 119 -0.92 21.21 -6.21
C ALA A 119 -1.62 20.16 -5.32
N VAL A 120 -1.21 18.91 -5.46
CA VAL A 120 -1.70 17.76 -4.69
C VAL A 120 -0.62 17.33 -3.71
N ILE A 121 -1.01 17.13 -2.46
CA ILE A 121 -0.13 16.65 -1.38
C ILE A 121 -0.69 15.35 -0.78
N SER A 122 0.18 14.47 -0.27
CA SER A 122 -0.24 13.29 0.50
C SER A 122 -0.54 13.68 1.95
N VAL A 123 -1.66 13.20 2.51
CA VAL A 123 -2.09 13.52 3.89
C VAL A 123 -1.95 12.32 4.84
N GLY A 124 -1.58 11.14 4.32
CA GLY A 124 -1.42 9.89 5.09
C GLY A 124 -0.02 9.31 5.08
#